data_AF-A0A815N4N1-F1
#
_entry.id   AF-A0A815N4N1-F1
#
_cell.length_a   1.000
_cell.length_b   1.000
_cell.length_c   1.000
_cell.angle_alpha   90.00
_cell.angle_beta   90.00
_cell.angle_gamma   90.00
#
_symmetry.space_group_name_H-M   'P 1'
#
loop_
_entity.id
_entity.type
_entity.pdbx_description
1 polymer ?
#
loop_
_entity_poly.entity_id
_entity_poly.type
_entity_poly.pdbx_seq_one_letter_code
_entity_poly.pdbx_strand_id
1 'polypeptide(L)'
;MQVNNSLTQFRLSTPRTFVRMLDFIRNVSQGNWIVTSIRSNWYFMVPTPADSEMTWNSLWAKPRFYNNGSCSCGTSSMCSSPAAIDGRLVPGFRVGCFPLEALLQSTLECLYDITCINMLQSMYTSSNLIYHPLNSTISASNTTVQSLVSELMVDRWETSMNYTGYYASCAPVLCTYSINEKGDLIYIITAILSIYGGLNVALKLFTPLIVKFGGFLLMHHRRQVQPIVATIEMHK
;
A
#
# COMPACT_ATOMS: atom_id res chain seq x y z
N MET A 1 -17.81 -26.81 -1.01
CA MET A 1 -18.37 -25.73 -0.14
C MET A 1 -17.37 -24.61 0.16
N GLN A 2 -16.09 -24.86 0.40
CA GLN A 2 -15.11 -23.80 0.75
C GLN A 2 -14.96 -22.69 -0.31
N VAL A 3 -14.91 -23.02 -1.61
CA VAL A 3 -14.75 -22.03 -2.70
C VAL A 3 -15.88 -20.99 -2.73
N ASN A 4 -17.13 -21.41 -2.48
CA ASN A 4 -18.28 -20.49 -2.50
C ASN A 4 -18.25 -19.53 -1.29
N ASN A 5 -17.77 -20.02 -0.15
CA ASN A 5 -17.61 -19.18 1.04
C ASN A 5 -16.48 -18.16 0.85
N SER A 6 -15.34 -18.59 0.29
CA SER A 6 -14.23 -17.69 -0.05
C SER A 6 -14.63 -16.61 -1.06
N LEU A 7 -15.40 -16.97 -2.09
CA LEU A 7 -15.90 -16.02 -3.08
C LEU A 7 -16.89 -15.01 -2.47
N THR A 8 -17.77 -15.47 -1.59
CA THR A 8 -18.71 -14.59 -0.87
C THR A 8 -17.95 -13.61 0.03
N GLN A 9 -16.94 -14.10 0.76
CA GLN A 9 -16.08 -13.24 1.58
C GLN A 9 -15.31 -12.22 0.74
N PHE A 10 -14.79 -12.63 -0.43
CA PHE A 10 -14.13 -11.70 -1.35
C PHE A 10 -15.09 -10.58 -1.79
N ARG A 11 -16.30 -10.92 -2.24
CA ARG A 11 -17.32 -9.95 -2.66
C ARG A 11 -17.69 -8.96 -1.56
N LEU A 12 -17.72 -9.39 -0.30
CA LEU A 12 -18.12 -8.54 0.83
C LEU A 12 -16.97 -7.71 1.41
N SER A 13 -15.74 -8.23 1.38
CA SER A 13 -14.59 -7.62 2.08
C SER A 13 -13.71 -6.77 1.19
N THR A 14 -13.49 -7.18 -0.07
CA THR A 14 -12.57 -6.49 -0.98
C THR A 14 -13.04 -5.07 -1.31
N PRO A 15 -14.31 -4.82 -1.70
CA PRO A 15 -14.77 -3.46 -1.99
C PRO A 15 -14.61 -2.53 -0.78
N ARG A 16 -14.94 -3.01 0.42
CA ARG A 16 -14.80 -2.22 1.66
C ARG A 16 -13.35 -1.88 1.97
N THR A 17 -12.45 -2.85 1.80
CA THR A 17 -11.01 -2.64 2.03
C THR A 17 -10.45 -1.65 1.03
N PHE A 18 -10.85 -1.78 -0.24
CA PHE A 18 -10.47 -0.86 -1.29
C PHE A 18 -10.92 0.57 -0.99
N VAL A 19 -12.21 0.78 -0.66
CA VAL A 19 -12.74 2.11 -0.31
C VAL A 19 -12.00 2.72 0.88
N ARG A 20 -11.70 1.93 1.91
CA ARG A 20 -10.91 2.40 3.07
C ARG A 20 -9.51 2.85 2.67
N MET A 21 -8.85 2.11 1.78
CA MET A 21 -7.52 2.49 1.27
C MET A 21 -7.60 3.78 0.45
N LEU A 22 -8.65 3.92 -0.37
CA LEU A 22 -8.89 5.14 -1.15
C LEU A 22 -9.13 6.34 -0.24
N ASP A 23 -9.98 6.21 0.78
CA ASP A 23 -10.26 7.28 1.76
C ASP A 23 -9.00 7.65 2.55
N PHE A 24 -8.15 6.69 2.86
CA PHE A 24 -6.85 6.98 3.47
C PHE A 24 -5.99 7.88 2.56
N ILE A 25 -5.87 7.56 1.27
CA ILE A 25 -5.11 8.38 0.30
C ILE A 25 -5.70 9.80 0.22
N ARG A 26 -7.03 9.94 0.18
CA ARG A 26 -7.72 11.23 0.13
C ARG A 26 -7.43 12.07 1.37
N ASN A 27 -7.55 11.48 2.55
CA ASN A 27 -7.29 12.14 3.83
C ASN A 27 -5.81 12.53 3.98
N VAL A 28 -4.87 11.67 3.58
CA VAL A 28 -3.43 11.98 3.60
C VAL A 28 -3.12 13.12 2.63
N SER A 29 -3.70 13.11 1.43
CA SER A 29 -3.46 14.16 0.42
C SER A 29 -3.92 15.53 0.89
N GLN A 30 -5.11 15.61 1.49
CA GLN A 30 -5.66 16.86 2.04
C GLN A 30 -4.92 17.28 3.32
N GLY A 31 -4.69 16.36 4.24
CA GLY A 31 -4.05 16.63 5.54
C GLY A 31 -2.60 17.10 5.43
N ASN A 32 -1.91 16.74 4.34
CA ASN A 32 -0.54 17.19 4.06
C ASN A 32 -0.48 18.35 3.06
N TRP A 33 -1.61 18.92 2.65
CA TRP A 33 -1.69 20.00 1.65
C TRP A 33 -0.82 19.77 0.41
N ILE A 34 -0.80 18.53 -0.11
CA ILE A 34 0.07 18.16 -1.23
C ILE A 34 -0.31 18.97 -2.47
N VAL A 35 0.62 19.75 -3.01
CA VAL A 35 0.40 20.52 -4.24
C VAL A 35 0.34 19.57 -5.43
N THR A 36 -0.76 19.63 -6.17
CA THR A 36 -0.94 18.85 -7.40
C THR A 36 0.02 19.34 -8.50
N SER A 37 0.51 18.42 -9.35
CA SER A 37 1.41 18.77 -10.45
C SER A 37 0.82 19.79 -11.42
N ILE A 38 -0.50 19.71 -11.66
CA ILE A 38 -1.26 20.65 -12.50
C ILE A 38 -1.72 21.90 -11.74
N ARG A 39 -1.32 22.09 -10.47
CA ARG A 39 -1.64 23.25 -9.64
C ARG A 39 -3.15 23.53 -9.56
N SER A 40 -3.96 22.47 -9.51
CA SER A 40 -5.42 22.53 -9.45
C SER A 40 -5.94 22.83 -8.04
N ASN A 41 -5.14 22.59 -7.00
CA ASN A 41 -5.48 22.95 -5.61
C ASN A 41 -4.76 24.21 -5.12
N TRP A 42 -3.48 24.35 -5.41
CA TRP A 42 -2.65 25.49 -4.99
C TRP A 42 -1.83 25.98 -6.16
N TYR A 43 -1.63 27.29 -6.25
CA TYR A 43 -0.75 27.90 -7.23
C TYR A 43 0.22 28.84 -6.53
N PHE A 44 1.43 28.93 -7.07
CA PHE A 44 2.47 29.81 -6.55
C PHE A 44 2.37 31.18 -7.21
N MET A 45 2.46 32.23 -6.41
CA MET A 45 2.57 33.62 -6.86
C MET A 45 3.92 34.20 -6.39
N VAL A 46 4.47 35.08 -7.22
CA VAL A 46 5.57 35.96 -6.85
C VAL A 46 4.94 37.33 -6.55
N PRO A 47 5.19 37.93 -5.38
CA PRO A 47 4.64 39.24 -5.02
C PRO A 47 5.03 40.29 -6.06
N THR A 48 4.06 41.10 -6.46
CA THR A 48 4.30 42.25 -7.34
C THR A 48 4.48 43.51 -6.49
N PRO A 49 5.20 44.53 -6.96
CA PRO A 49 5.41 45.78 -6.22
C PRO A 49 4.11 46.52 -5.80
N ALA A 50 2.95 46.13 -6.32
CA ALA A 50 1.65 46.66 -5.91
C ALA A 50 1.13 46.04 -4.58
N ASP A 51 1.67 44.90 -4.16
CA ASP A 51 1.40 44.27 -2.87
C ASP A 51 2.31 44.93 -1.81
N SER A 52 1.89 46.11 -1.35
CA SER A 52 2.69 47.17 -0.71
C SER A 52 3.30 46.87 0.68
N GLU A 53 3.71 45.65 1.00
CA GLU A 53 4.42 45.34 2.25
C GLU A 53 5.50 44.23 2.16
N MET A 54 5.72 43.58 1.01
CA MET A 54 6.57 42.38 0.99
C MET A 54 7.81 42.44 0.08
N THR A 55 8.89 41.86 0.61
CA THR A 55 10.21 41.76 0.03
C THR A 55 10.23 40.93 -1.26
N TRP A 56 11.05 41.35 -2.22
CA TRP A 56 11.15 40.86 -3.60
C TRP A 56 11.54 39.38 -3.80
N ASN A 57 11.60 38.55 -2.76
CA ASN A 57 12.18 37.20 -2.81
C ASN A 57 11.32 36.10 -2.16
N SER A 58 10.02 36.33 -1.89
CA SER A 58 9.16 35.34 -1.24
C SER A 58 8.22 34.65 -2.24
N LEU A 59 8.23 33.31 -2.30
CA LEU A 59 7.24 32.51 -3.04
C LEU A 59 6.05 32.20 -2.13
N TRP A 60 4.83 32.56 -2.53
CA TRP A 60 3.62 32.22 -1.75
C TRP A 60 2.73 31.26 -2.51
N ALA A 61 2.06 30.37 -1.78
CA ALA A 61 1.01 29.54 -2.31
C ALA A 61 -0.35 30.17 -1.99
N LYS A 62 -1.22 30.30 -2.99
CA LYS A 62 -2.64 30.63 -2.81
C LYS A 62 -3.51 29.43 -3.18
N PRO A 63 -4.58 29.17 -2.41
CA PRO A 63 -5.51 28.10 -2.75
C PRO A 63 -6.30 28.50 -4.00
N ARG A 64 -6.62 27.51 -4.84
CA ARG A 64 -7.59 27.69 -5.92
C ARG A 64 -9.00 27.69 -5.35
N PHE A 65 -9.88 28.37 -6.08
CA PHE A 65 -11.30 28.40 -5.81
C PHE A 65 -12.06 27.77 -6.98
N TYR A 66 -13.10 27.03 -6.64
CA TYR A 66 -14.05 26.42 -7.58
C TYR A 66 -15.46 26.90 -7.23
N ASN A 67 -16.41 26.60 -8.11
CA ASN A 67 -17.83 26.97 -7.98
C ASN A 67 -18.01 28.50 -7.85
N ASN A 68 -17.49 29.23 -8.84
CA ASN A 68 -17.54 30.69 -8.91
C ASN A 68 -16.99 31.41 -7.66
N GLY A 69 -15.96 30.84 -7.03
CA GLY A 69 -15.32 31.44 -5.87
C GLY A 69 -15.85 30.97 -4.51
N SER A 70 -16.94 30.20 -4.47
CA SER A 70 -17.58 29.81 -3.20
C SER A 70 -16.86 28.69 -2.47
N CYS A 71 -16.01 27.92 -3.15
CA CYS A 71 -15.36 26.74 -2.58
C CYS A 71 -13.84 26.84 -2.69
N SER A 72 -13.14 26.88 -1.55
CA SER A 72 -11.68 27.01 -1.48
C SER A 72 -10.99 25.68 -1.25
N CYS A 73 -9.94 25.40 -2.02
CA CYS A 73 -9.07 24.24 -1.81
C CYS A 73 -8.26 24.30 -0.51
N GLY A 74 -8.18 25.47 0.13
CA GLY A 74 -7.58 25.61 1.45
C GLY A 74 -8.46 25.07 2.57
N THR A 75 -9.79 25.03 2.37
CA THR A 75 -10.76 24.58 3.39
C THR A 75 -11.40 23.24 3.07
N SER A 76 -11.56 22.90 1.79
CA SER A 76 -12.17 21.64 1.36
C SER A 76 -11.45 21.05 0.15
N SER A 77 -11.07 19.77 0.25
CA SER A 77 -10.52 19.00 -0.88
C SER A 77 -11.58 18.65 -1.93
N MET A 78 -12.85 18.66 -1.54
CA MET A 78 -13.98 18.24 -2.39
C MET A 78 -14.41 19.30 -3.39
N CYS A 79 -13.84 20.51 -3.37
CA CYS A 79 -14.24 21.55 -4.29
C CYS A 79 -13.99 21.16 -5.74
N SER A 80 -15.03 21.27 -6.56
CA SER A 80 -15.00 20.93 -7.98
C SER A 80 -15.92 21.85 -8.79
N SER A 81 -15.76 21.83 -10.10
CA SER A 81 -16.60 22.52 -11.09
C SER A 81 -16.70 21.67 -12.35
N PRO A 82 -17.74 21.87 -13.18
CA PRO A 82 -17.82 21.24 -14.48
C PRO A 82 -16.54 21.47 -15.29
N ALA A 83 -16.03 20.42 -15.91
CA ALA A 83 -14.88 20.53 -16.80
C ALA A 83 -15.30 21.25 -18.09
N ALA A 84 -14.40 22.08 -18.61
CA ALA A 84 -14.60 22.76 -19.88
C ALA A 84 -13.33 22.73 -20.72
N ILE A 85 -13.48 22.51 -22.01
CA ILE A 85 -12.41 22.57 -23.02
C ILE A 85 -12.79 23.68 -23.99
N ASP A 86 -11.93 24.68 -24.16
CA ASP A 86 -12.17 25.85 -25.03
C ASP A 86 -13.54 26.52 -24.77
N GLY A 87 -13.95 26.60 -23.51
CA GLY A 87 -15.22 27.17 -23.07
C GLY A 87 -16.45 26.26 -23.26
N ARG A 88 -16.30 25.06 -23.83
CA ARG A 88 -17.37 24.07 -23.98
C ARG A 88 -17.35 23.09 -22.81
N LEU A 89 -18.48 22.92 -22.14
CA LEU A 89 -18.60 21.96 -21.05
C LEU A 89 -18.41 20.53 -21.57
N VAL A 90 -17.68 19.72 -20.81
CA VAL A 90 -17.51 18.29 -21.05
C VAL A 90 -18.54 17.55 -20.19
N PRO A 91 -19.59 16.95 -20.77
CA PRO A 91 -20.63 16.26 -20.00
C PRO A 91 -20.07 15.23 -19.03
N GLY A 92 -20.57 15.25 -17.79
CA GLY A 92 -20.14 14.37 -16.72
C GLY A 92 -18.76 14.64 -16.12
N PHE A 93 -17.82 15.26 -16.84
CA PHE A 93 -16.47 15.48 -16.34
C PHE A 93 -16.39 16.69 -15.42
N ARG A 94 -15.57 16.58 -14.37
CA ARG A 94 -15.31 17.64 -13.40
C ARG A 94 -13.84 17.90 -13.25
N VAL A 95 -13.51 19.15 -12.92
CA VAL A 95 -12.19 19.59 -12.45
C VAL A 95 -12.32 20.05 -11.02
N GLY A 96 -11.26 19.97 -10.21
CA GLY A 96 -11.34 20.29 -8.79
C GLY A 96 -9.98 20.36 -8.13
N CYS A 97 -9.97 20.57 -6.82
CA CYS A 97 -8.73 20.71 -6.05
C CYS A 97 -7.77 19.56 -6.33
N PHE A 98 -8.26 18.33 -6.19
CA PHE A 98 -7.50 17.13 -6.50
C PHE A 98 -8.11 16.43 -7.72
N PRO A 99 -7.30 15.99 -8.70
CA PRO A 99 -7.80 15.21 -9.84
C PRO A 99 -8.60 13.98 -9.42
N LEU A 100 -8.19 13.32 -8.33
CA LEU A 100 -8.92 12.17 -7.79
C LEU A 100 -10.33 12.56 -7.30
N GLU A 101 -10.46 13.64 -6.53
CA GLU A 101 -11.77 14.12 -6.05
C GLU A 101 -12.68 14.52 -7.21
N ALA A 102 -12.12 15.22 -8.19
CA ALA A 102 -12.84 15.64 -9.38
C ALA A 102 -13.31 14.43 -10.21
N LEU A 103 -12.44 13.43 -10.39
CA LEU A 103 -12.77 12.19 -11.09
C LEU A 103 -13.88 11.42 -10.36
N LEU A 104 -13.78 11.23 -9.05
CA LEU A 104 -14.78 10.51 -8.25
C LEU A 104 -16.16 11.17 -8.33
N GLN A 105 -16.21 12.50 -8.38
CA GLN A 105 -17.45 13.27 -8.54
C GLN A 105 -17.93 13.34 -10.01
N SER A 106 -17.11 12.93 -10.97
CA SER A 106 -17.49 12.89 -12.39
C SER A 106 -18.41 11.71 -12.69
N THR A 107 -19.13 11.78 -13.80
CA THR A 107 -19.83 10.66 -14.43
C THR A 107 -19.15 10.30 -15.75
N LEU A 108 -19.54 9.18 -16.35
CA LEU A 108 -18.94 8.70 -17.60
C LEU A 108 -19.71 9.16 -18.86
N GLU A 109 -20.64 10.11 -18.73
CA GLU A 109 -21.54 10.57 -19.81
C GLU A 109 -20.82 10.86 -21.14
N CYS A 110 -19.73 11.62 -21.11
CA CYS A 110 -18.94 11.93 -22.30
C CYS A 110 -18.41 10.68 -23.04
N LEU A 111 -18.13 9.59 -22.31
CA LEU A 111 -17.58 8.37 -22.89
C LEU A 111 -18.63 7.51 -23.62
N TYR A 112 -19.91 7.86 -23.54
CA TYR A 112 -20.98 7.24 -24.34
C TYR A 112 -21.31 8.05 -25.60
N ASP A 113 -20.76 9.25 -25.75
CA ASP A 113 -21.04 10.15 -26.87
C ASP A 113 -19.81 10.32 -27.76
N ILE A 114 -19.91 9.83 -29.00
CA ILE A 114 -18.83 9.92 -29.99
C ILE A 114 -18.42 11.37 -30.28
N THR A 115 -19.35 12.33 -30.22
CA THR A 115 -19.03 13.75 -30.44
C THR A 115 -18.17 14.30 -29.31
N CYS A 116 -18.44 13.88 -28.07
CA CYS A 116 -17.65 14.26 -26.91
C CYS A 116 -16.26 13.59 -26.93
N ILE A 117 -16.19 12.30 -27.29
CA ILE A 117 -14.92 11.58 -27.48
C ILE A 117 -14.07 12.26 -28.57
N ASN A 118 -14.66 12.62 -29.71
CA ASN A 118 -13.96 13.31 -30.78
C ASN A 118 -13.44 14.68 -30.33
N MET A 119 -14.20 15.40 -29.50
CA MET A 119 -13.74 16.64 -28.88
C MET A 119 -12.52 16.40 -27.98
N LEU A 120 -12.53 15.36 -27.13
CA LEU A 120 -11.36 14.98 -26.32
C LEU A 120 -10.16 14.60 -27.19
N GLN A 121 -10.39 13.84 -28.27
CA GLN A 121 -9.34 13.42 -29.19
C GLN A 121 -8.69 14.60 -29.91
N SER A 122 -9.46 15.65 -30.23
CA SER A 122 -8.91 16.85 -30.87
C SER A 122 -7.85 17.58 -30.04
N MET A 123 -7.79 17.34 -28.72
CA MET A 123 -6.73 17.87 -27.85
C MET A 123 -5.40 17.14 -28.01
N TYR A 124 -5.40 15.93 -28.57
CA TYR A 124 -4.20 15.11 -28.77
C TYR A 124 -3.84 15.08 -30.24
N THR A 125 -2.82 15.87 -30.61
CA THR A 125 -2.38 16.15 -31.99
C THR A 125 -1.89 14.95 -32.81
N SER A 126 -1.83 13.74 -32.24
CA SER A 126 -1.20 12.58 -32.88
C SER A 126 -1.64 11.25 -32.28
N SER A 127 -2.93 10.93 -32.35
CA SER A 127 -3.41 9.58 -32.04
C SER A 127 -4.25 9.03 -33.20
N ASN A 128 -3.71 8.04 -33.92
CA ASN A 128 -4.47 7.19 -34.87
C ASN A 128 -5.38 6.19 -34.13
N LEU A 129 -5.73 6.50 -32.88
CA LEU A 129 -6.52 5.62 -32.03
C LEU A 129 -7.99 5.90 -32.33
N ILE A 130 -8.70 4.85 -32.72
CA ILE A 130 -10.15 4.91 -32.93
C ILE A 130 -10.81 4.54 -31.61
N TYR A 131 -11.33 5.54 -30.91
CA TYR A 131 -12.08 5.34 -29.68
C TYR A 131 -13.55 5.10 -30.02
N HIS A 132 -14.09 3.98 -29.54
CA HIS A 132 -15.51 3.68 -29.67
C HIS A 132 -16.24 4.09 -28.39
N PRO A 133 -17.45 4.64 -28.50
CA PRO A 133 -18.25 4.98 -27.33
C PRO A 133 -18.59 3.73 -26.54
N LEU A 134 -18.72 3.91 -25.22
CA LEU A 134 -19.21 2.87 -24.33
C LEU A 134 -20.64 2.49 -24.72
N ASN A 135 -21.00 1.23 -24.45
CA ASN A 135 -22.32 0.72 -24.74
C ASN A 135 -23.27 1.00 -23.57
N SER A 136 -24.24 1.89 -23.78
CA SER A 136 -25.24 2.28 -22.78
C SER A 136 -26.18 1.14 -22.36
N THR A 137 -26.20 0.02 -23.10
CA THR A 137 -26.98 -1.16 -22.70
C THR A 137 -26.27 -2.02 -21.64
N ILE A 138 -24.96 -1.83 -21.46
CA ILE A 138 -24.15 -2.65 -20.55
C ILE A 138 -23.96 -1.94 -19.20
N SER A 139 -23.72 -0.63 -19.24
CA SER A 139 -23.45 0.18 -18.05
C SER A 139 -24.15 1.53 -18.16
N ALA A 140 -24.56 2.08 -17.01
CA ALA A 140 -25.27 3.35 -16.96
C ALA A 140 -24.32 4.54 -17.13
N SER A 141 -24.73 5.55 -17.91
CA SER A 141 -23.93 6.76 -18.15
C SER A 141 -23.91 7.72 -16.95
N ASN A 142 -24.98 7.74 -16.16
CA ASN A 142 -25.24 8.77 -15.15
C ASN A 142 -24.78 8.37 -13.74
N THR A 143 -24.05 7.26 -13.60
CA THR A 143 -23.44 6.87 -12.32
C THR A 143 -22.13 7.61 -12.12
N THR A 144 -21.90 8.10 -10.89
CA THR A 144 -20.61 8.71 -10.55
C THR A 144 -19.51 7.66 -10.56
N VAL A 145 -18.29 8.09 -10.90
CA VAL A 145 -17.11 7.21 -10.82
C VAL A 145 -16.91 6.72 -9.38
N GLN A 146 -17.24 7.52 -8.37
CA GLN A 146 -17.23 7.06 -6.97
C GLN A 146 -18.12 5.85 -6.74
N SER A 147 -19.33 5.82 -7.31
CA SER A 147 -20.24 4.67 -7.19
C SER A 147 -19.62 3.44 -7.84
N LEU A 148 -19.11 3.59 -9.06
CA LEU A 148 -18.45 2.50 -9.79
C LEU A 148 -17.26 1.94 -9.00
N VAL A 149 -16.38 2.82 -8.54
CA VAL A 149 -15.18 2.48 -7.79
C VAL A 149 -15.52 1.81 -6.45
N SER A 150 -16.61 2.21 -5.79
CA SER A 150 -17.09 1.56 -4.55
C SER A 150 -17.52 0.11 -4.74
N GLU A 151 -17.85 -0.27 -5.97
CA GLU A 151 -18.19 -1.62 -6.40
C GLU A 151 -17.05 -2.28 -7.20
N LEU A 152 -15.82 -1.80 -7.05
CA LEU A 152 -14.63 -2.27 -7.78
C LEU A 152 -14.74 -2.14 -9.31
N MET A 153 -15.64 -1.28 -9.80
CA MET A 153 -15.98 -1.10 -11.21
C MET A 153 -16.50 -2.41 -11.85
N VAL A 154 -17.11 -3.29 -11.06
CA VAL A 154 -17.70 -4.55 -11.52
C VAL A 154 -19.20 -4.35 -11.76
N ASP A 155 -19.65 -4.44 -13.01
CA ASP A 155 -21.08 -4.27 -13.34
C ASP A 155 -21.93 -5.45 -12.84
N ARG A 156 -21.45 -6.69 -12.98
CA ARG A 156 -22.16 -7.90 -12.58
C ARG A 156 -21.24 -9.07 -12.25
N TRP A 157 -21.65 -9.86 -11.26
CA TRP A 157 -20.95 -11.08 -10.87
C TRP A 157 -21.62 -12.31 -11.50
N GLU A 158 -21.06 -12.81 -12.61
CA GLU A 158 -21.55 -14.02 -13.27
C GLU A 158 -20.91 -15.28 -12.64
N THR A 159 -21.75 -16.15 -12.04
CA THR A 159 -21.30 -17.42 -11.42
C THR A 159 -21.52 -18.65 -12.29
N SER A 160 -22.26 -18.51 -13.40
CA SER A 160 -22.66 -19.60 -14.29
C SER A 160 -21.71 -19.85 -15.46
N MET A 161 -20.54 -19.22 -15.47
CA MET A 161 -19.56 -19.41 -16.55
C MET A 161 -18.99 -20.83 -16.53
N ASN A 162 -19.06 -21.51 -17.68
CA ASN A 162 -18.48 -22.83 -17.85
C ASN A 162 -16.99 -22.72 -18.22
N TYR A 163 -16.12 -23.05 -17.28
CA TYR A 163 -14.67 -23.00 -17.45
C TYR A 163 -14.06 -24.33 -17.90
N THR A 164 -14.84 -25.37 -18.23
CA THR A 164 -14.28 -26.68 -18.62
C THR A 164 -13.31 -26.58 -19.80
N GLY A 165 -13.64 -25.79 -20.82
CA GLY A 165 -12.75 -25.58 -21.98
C GLY A 165 -11.42 -24.94 -21.58
N TYR A 166 -11.48 -23.88 -20.76
CA TYR A 166 -10.29 -23.22 -20.24
C TYR A 166 -9.42 -24.17 -19.40
N TYR A 167 -10.03 -24.90 -18.46
CA TYR A 167 -9.30 -25.84 -17.63
C TYR A 167 -8.74 -27.03 -18.42
N ALA A 168 -9.44 -27.49 -19.45
CA ALA A 168 -8.93 -28.54 -20.33
C ALA A 168 -7.70 -28.06 -21.14
N SER A 169 -7.71 -26.82 -21.62
CA SER A 169 -6.56 -26.23 -22.32
C SER A 169 -5.40 -25.91 -21.39
N CYS A 170 -5.68 -25.56 -20.13
CA CYS A 170 -4.66 -25.26 -19.13
C CYS A 170 -4.24 -26.47 -18.27
N ALA A 171 -4.79 -27.66 -18.54
CA ALA A 171 -4.44 -28.87 -17.81
C ALA A 171 -2.97 -29.22 -18.11
N PRO A 172 -2.08 -29.17 -17.12
CA PRO A 172 -0.68 -29.51 -17.35
C PRO A 172 -0.57 -30.98 -17.73
N VAL A 173 0.15 -31.28 -18.82
CA VAL A 173 0.41 -32.66 -19.27
C VAL A 173 1.29 -33.40 -18.27
N LEU A 174 2.17 -32.68 -17.58
CA LEU A 174 2.94 -33.18 -16.44
C LEU A 174 2.96 -32.14 -15.32
N CYS A 175 2.66 -32.58 -14.10
CA CYS A 175 2.89 -31.78 -12.90
C CYS A 175 4.32 -32.00 -12.41
N THR A 176 5.19 -31.02 -12.61
CA THR A 176 6.53 -31.00 -11.99
C THR A 176 6.48 -30.13 -10.74
N TYR A 177 6.75 -30.72 -9.57
CA TYR A 177 6.97 -29.96 -8.36
C TYR A 177 8.46 -29.66 -8.23
N SER A 178 8.83 -28.38 -8.14
CA SER A 178 10.17 -28.00 -7.71
C SER A 178 10.18 -28.01 -6.19
N ILE A 179 10.88 -28.95 -5.57
CA ILE A 179 11.23 -28.83 -4.15
C ILE A 179 12.29 -27.74 -4.07
N ASN A 180 11.85 -26.50 -3.87
CA ASN A 180 12.73 -25.41 -3.52
C ASN A 180 13.08 -25.59 -2.05
N GLU A 181 14.02 -26.47 -1.73
CA GLU A 181 14.76 -26.36 -0.48
C GLU A 181 15.60 -25.09 -0.57
N LYS A 182 14.97 -23.95 -0.30
CA LYS A 182 15.68 -22.71 -0.05
C LYS A 182 16.37 -22.90 1.29
N GLY A 183 17.55 -23.52 1.26
CA GLY A 183 18.59 -23.22 2.22
C GLY A 183 18.93 -21.75 2.02
N ASP A 184 18.11 -20.86 2.59
CA ASP A 184 18.30 -19.43 2.49
C ASP A 184 19.71 -19.14 3.03
N LEU A 185 20.57 -18.57 2.18
CA LEU A 185 21.95 -18.23 2.54
C LEU A 185 21.98 -17.38 3.82
N ILE A 186 20.96 -16.54 4.01
CA ILE A 186 20.77 -15.73 5.22
C ILE A 186 20.48 -16.64 6.43
N TYR A 187 19.67 -17.69 6.27
CA TYR A 187 19.39 -18.67 7.32
C TYR A 187 20.65 -19.44 7.74
N ILE A 188 21.48 -19.87 6.78
CA ILE A 188 22.74 -20.58 7.07
C ILE A 188 23.72 -19.67 7.83
N ILE A 189 23.87 -18.41 7.38
CA ILE A 189 24.76 -17.43 8.03
C ILE A 189 24.28 -17.09 9.43
N THR A 190 22.98 -16.83 9.60
CA THR A 190 22.39 -16.53 10.92
C THR A 190 22.49 -17.70 11.87
N ALA A 191 22.34 -18.95 11.39
CA ALA A 191 22.54 -20.15 12.20
C ALA A 191 23.99 -20.25 12.72
N ILE A 192 24.99 -20.05 11.87
CA ILE A 192 26.42 -20.09 12.29
C ILE A 192 26.71 -18.99 13.32
N LEU A 193 26.24 -17.76 13.09
CA LEU A 193 26.41 -16.65 14.03
C LEU A 193 25.71 -16.92 15.37
N SER A 194 24.53 -17.53 15.34
CA SER A 194 23.77 -17.88 16.56
C SER A 194 24.46 -18.98 17.37
N ILE A 195 25.03 -19.99 16.72
CA ILE A 195 25.78 -21.07 17.40
C ILE A 195 27.06 -20.50 18.00
N TYR A 196 27.82 -19.70 17.25
CA TYR A 196 29.05 -19.09 17.74
C TYR A 196 28.77 -18.15 18.92
N GLY A 197 27.78 -17.27 18.78
CA GLY A 197 27.40 -16.32 19.83
C GLY A 197 26.83 -17.03 21.07
N GLY A 198 25.89 -17.96 20.87
CA GLY A 198 25.24 -18.70 21.95
C GLY A 198 26.20 -19.59 22.73
N LEU A 199 27.10 -20.30 22.04
CA LEU A 199 28.08 -21.18 22.68
C LEU A 199 29.06 -20.39 23.55
N ASN A 200 29.51 -19.22 23.10
CA ASN A 200 30.46 -18.40 23.82
C ASN A 200 29.85 -17.80 25.10
N VAL A 201 28.58 -17.36 25.03
CA VAL A 201 27.83 -16.89 26.19
C VAL A 201 27.55 -18.05 27.17
N ALA A 202 27.12 -19.21 26.67
CA ALA A 202 26.86 -20.39 27.49
C ALA A 202 28.12 -20.86 28.23
N LEU A 203 29.27 -20.96 27.53
CA LEU A 203 30.52 -21.33 28.18
C LEU A 203 30.86 -20.37 29.32
N LYS A 204 30.82 -19.05 29.09
CA LYS A 204 31.12 -18.05 30.14
C LYS A 204 30.19 -18.18 31.36
N LEU A 205 28.93 -18.56 31.15
CA LEU A 205 27.98 -18.77 32.23
C LEU A 205 28.24 -20.08 33.01
N PHE A 206 28.53 -21.17 32.30
CA PHE A 206 28.70 -22.49 32.91
C PHE A 206 30.12 -22.73 33.47
N THR A 207 31.16 -22.07 32.94
CA THR A 207 32.54 -22.19 33.45
C THR A 207 32.66 -21.94 34.97
N PRO A 208 32.14 -20.85 35.57
CA PRO A 208 32.28 -20.64 37.01
C PRO A 208 31.49 -21.66 37.84
N LEU A 209 30.36 -22.16 37.32
CA LEU A 209 29.57 -23.23 37.95
C LEU A 209 30.36 -24.54 37.99
N ILE A 210 30.92 -24.96 36.85
CA ILE A 210 31.71 -26.20 36.74
C ILE A 210 32.96 -26.10 37.62
N VAL A 211 33.66 -24.97 37.64
CA VAL A 211 34.86 -24.78 38.47
C VAL A 211 34.52 -24.83 39.96
N LYS A 212 33.44 -24.17 40.40
CA LYS A 212 33.01 -24.24 41.80
C LYS A 212 32.59 -25.65 42.21
N PHE A 213 31.83 -26.33 41.36
CA PHE A 213 31.33 -27.68 41.65
C PHE A 213 32.45 -28.72 41.64
N GLY A 214 33.35 -28.66 40.65
CA GLY A 214 34.55 -29.49 40.57
C GLY A 214 35.50 -29.23 41.75
N GLY A 215 35.69 -27.96 42.12
CA GLY A 215 36.45 -27.58 43.31
C GLY A 215 35.83 -28.13 44.60
N PHE A 216 34.51 -28.05 44.75
CA PHE A 216 33.78 -28.63 45.89
C PHE A 216 33.96 -30.15 45.96
N LEU A 217 33.83 -30.86 44.84
CA LEU A 217 34.02 -32.32 44.78
C LEU A 217 35.47 -32.71 45.10
N LEU A 218 36.47 -31.99 44.57
CA LEU A 218 37.88 -32.23 44.87
C LEU A 218 38.22 -31.94 46.35
N MET A 219 37.65 -30.89 46.94
CA MET A 219 37.80 -30.61 48.38
C MET A 219 37.13 -31.68 49.25
N HIS A 220 35.95 -32.16 48.86
CA HIS A 220 35.26 -33.24 49.56
C HIS A 220 36.06 -34.55 49.50
N HIS A 221 36.59 -34.90 48.33
CA HIS A 221 37.43 -36.09 48.17
C HIS A 221 38.78 -35.95 48.90
N ARG A 222 39.38 -34.75 48.96
CA ARG A 222 40.59 -34.52 49.78
C ARG A 222 40.34 -34.59 51.27
N ARG A 223 39.17 -34.17 51.77
CA ARG A 223 38.79 -34.30 53.20
C ARG A 223 38.63 -35.76 53.64
N GLN A 224 38.18 -36.64 52.74
CA GLN A 224 38.07 -38.08 53.00
C GLN A 224 39.44 -38.79 53.01
N VAL A 225 40.51 -38.14 52.54
CA VAL A 225 41.85 -38.75 52.34
C VAL A 225 42.92 -38.12 53.25
N GLN A 226 42.56 -37.34 54.29
CA GLN A 226 43.54 -37.02 55.34
C GLN A 226 43.87 -38.27 56.17
N PRO A 227 45.14 -38.73 56.22
CA PRO A 227 45.51 -39.94 56.94
C PRO A 227 45.62 -39.68 58.45
N ILE A 228 45.06 -40.61 59.23
CA ILE A 228 45.40 -40.83 60.64
C ILE A 228 46.89 -41.21 60.68
N VAL A 229 47.76 -40.27 61.04
CA VAL A 229 49.14 -40.59 61.46
C VAL A 229 49.08 -40.86 62.96
N ALA A 230 49.18 -42.14 63.29
CA ALA A 230 49.27 -42.64 64.65
C ALA A 230 50.55 -42.14 65.34
N THR A 231 50.40 -41.53 66.51
CA THR A 231 51.44 -41.45 67.54
C THR A 231 51.80 -42.87 67.98
N ILE A 232 53.04 -43.30 67.75
CA ILE A 232 53.63 -44.43 68.47
C ILE A 232 54.55 -43.83 69.53
N GLU A 233 54.03 -43.72 70.74
CA GLU A 233 54.85 -43.78 71.94
C GLU A 233 55.45 -45.19 72.06
N MET A 234 56.73 -45.28 72.37
CA MET A 234 57.29 -46.44 73.07
C MET A 234 58.37 -45.92 74.02
N HIS A 235 57.96 -45.77 75.28
CA HIS A 235 58.84 -45.73 76.44
C HIS A 235 59.41 -47.14 76.68
N LYS A 236 60.73 -47.26 76.84
CA LYS A 236 61.35 -47.71 78.10
C LYS A 236 62.82 -47.29 78.14
#